data_AF-A0A2V6X0A3-F1
#
_entry.id   AF-A0A2V6X0A3-F1
#
_cell.length_a   1.000
_cell.length_b   1.000
_cell.length_c   1.000
_cell.angle_alpha   90.00
_cell.angle_beta   90.00
_cell.angle_gamma   90.00
#
_symmetry.space_group_name_H-M   'P 1'
#
loop_
_entity.id
_entity.type
_entity.pdbx_description
1 polymer ?
#
loop_
_entity_poly.entity_id
_entity_poly.type
_entity_poly.pdbx_seq_one_letter_code
_entity_poly.pdbx_strand_id
1 'polypeptide(L)'
;MLRLGKSRLETKSAFVTYTNEFFGGKTNALKVQFFTEPIGADARAKLLSRDDRELRRGGYAALVLFLDDRDQIRQANLTYVVPGTTVVRTVASSREELTKYFADYHFDRSRLRLKSKGTYGTPPDSKDEVFSLSWDADLNLRVVDHIKK
;
A
#
# COMPACT_ATOMS: atom_id res chain seq x y z
N MET A 1 -18.40 7.28 -0.14
CA MET A 1 -19.05 6.18 -0.88
C MET A 1 -18.21 5.88 -2.11
N LEU A 2 -17.63 4.68 -2.22
CA LEU A 2 -17.13 4.20 -3.52
C LEU A 2 -18.34 4.23 -4.45
N ARG A 3 -18.32 5.03 -5.51
CA ARG A 3 -19.44 5.04 -6.46
C ARG A 3 -19.54 3.64 -7.05
N LEU A 4 -20.72 3.03 -6.97
CA LEU A 4 -21.05 1.82 -7.71
C LEU A 4 -20.65 2.02 -9.18
N GLY A 5 -19.73 1.19 -9.68
CA GLY A 5 -19.16 1.30 -11.02
C GLY A 5 -17.63 1.28 -11.04
N LYS A 6 -17.04 1.41 -12.24
CA LYS A 6 -15.60 1.44 -12.42
C LYS A 6 -15.04 2.74 -11.84
N SER A 7 -14.23 2.63 -10.79
CA SER A 7 -13.44 3.73 -10.25
C SER A 7 -11.97 3.54 -10.61
N ARG A 8 -11.30 4.61 -11.05
CA ARG A 8 -9.86 4.63 -11.34
C ARG A 8 -9.21 5.69 -10.48
N LEU A 9 -8.14 5.32 -9.78
CA LEU A 9 -7.32 6.25 -9.02
C LEU A 9 -6.03 6.49 -9.80
N GLU A 10 -5.86 7.68 -10.35
CA GLU A 10 -4.58 8.10 -10.91
C GLU A 10 -3.80 8.86 -9.86
N THR A 11 -2.61 8.38 -9.56
CA THR A 11 -1.80 8.88 -8.45
C THR A 11 -0.64 9.68 -9.02
N LYS A 12 -0.40 10.87 -8.45
CA LYS A 12 0.65 11.80 -8.88
C LYS A 12 1.89 11.73 -8.00
N SER A 13 1.74 11.20 -6.79
CA SER A 13 2.84 11.06 -5.85
C SER A 13 2.60 9.91 -4.87
N ALA A 14 3.68 9.45 -4.26
CA ALA A 14 3.63 8.41 -3.25
C ALA A 14 4.63 8.68 -2.13
N PHE A 15 4.32 8.14 -0.94
CA PHE A 15 5.17 8.23 0.24
C PHE A 15 5.33 6.84 0.84
N VAL A 16 6.57 6.45 1.16
CA VAL A 16 6.89 5.11 1.67
C VAL A 16 7.36 5.21 3.11
N THR A 17 6.68 4.45 3.97
CA THR A 17 7.04 4.32 5.38
C THR A 17 7.42 2.88 5.69
N TYR A 18 8.54 2.69 6.38
CA TYR A 18 8.86 1.44 7.07
C TYR A 18 8.27 1.48 8.48
N THR A 19 7.39 0.54 8.82
CA THR A 19 6.58 0.62 10.04
C THR A 19 6.24 -0.74 10.62
N ASN A 20 5.91 -0.78 11.91
CA ASN A 20 5.37 -1.92 12.64
C ASN A 20 3.96 -1.64 13.20
N GLU A 21 3.23 -0.67 12.64
CA GLU A 21 1.91 -0.29 13.16
C GLU A 21 0.84 -1.40 13.04
N PHE A 22 1.09 -2.41 12.21
CA PHE A 22 0.20 -3.53 11.98
C PHE A 22 0.45 -4.67 12.99
N PHE A 23 -0.59 -5.48 13.23
CA PHE A 23 -0.52 -6.68 14.07
C PHE A 23 0.10 -6.43 15.46
N GLY A 24 -0.12 -5.24 16.03
CA GLY A 24 0.39 -4.85 17.34
C GLY A 24 1.91 -4.79 17.45
N GLY A 25 2.63 -4.38 16.39
CA GLY A 25 4.09 -4.26 16.45
C GLY A 25 4.86 -5.48 15.98
N LYS A 26 4.18 -6.61 15.75
CA LYS A 26 4.83 -7.92 15.52
C LYS A 26 5.37 -8.12 14.12
N THR A 27 4.91 -7.33 13.15
CA THR A 27 5.27 -7.50 11.74
C THR A 27 5.66 -6.16 11.17
N ASN A 28 6.86 -6.12 10.60
CA ASN A 28 7.34 -4.97 9.88
C ASN A 28 6.70 -4.93 8.49
N ALA A 29 6.45 -3.72 8.00
CA ALA A 29 5.83 -3.50 6.70
C ALA A 29 6.39 -2.26 6.02
N LEU A 30 6.37 -2.29 4.68
CA LEU A 30 6.44 -1.09 3.87
C LEU A 30 5.01 -0.65 3.54
N LYS A 31 4.62 0.52 4.03
CA LYS A 31 3.36 1.17 3.66
C LYS A 31 3.64 2.22 2.60
N VAL A 32 3.26 1.93 1.35
CA VAL A 32 3.27 2.87 0.24
C VAL A 32 1.90 3.55 0.19
N GLN A 33 1.83 4.83 0.51
CA GLN A 33 0.61 5.63 0.35
C GLN A 33 0.66 6.35 -0.98
N PHE A 34 -0.42 6.25 -1.76
CA PHE A 34 -0.56 6.93 -3.04
C PHE A 34 -1.56 8.08 -2.94
N PHE A 35 -1.21 9.20 -3.56
CA PHE A 35 -1.99 10.43 -3.52
C PHE A 35 -2.33 10.89 -4.94
N THR A 36 -3.55 11.37 -5.13
CA THR A 36 -4.06 11.91 -6.41
C THR A 36 -3.48 13.29 -6.74
N GLU A 37 -2.87 13.93 -5.75
CA GLU A 37 -2.20 15.23 -5.86
C GLU A 37 -0.72 15.10 -5.50
N PRO A 38 0.15 16.01 -5.98
CA PRO A 38 1.54 16.06 -5.53
C PRO A 38 1.63 16.35 -4.03
N ILE A 39 2.49 15.64 -3.31
CA ILE A 39 2.80 15.94 -1.92
C ILE A 39 3.68 17.20 -1.86
N GLY A 40 3.11 18.34 -1.44
CA GLY A 40 3.85 19.56 -1.12
C GLY A 40 4.67 19.44 0.17
N ALA A 41 5.50 20.45 0.45
CA ALA A 41 6.40 20.46 1.62
C ALA A 41 5.65 20.27 2.96
N ASP A 42 4.52 20.95 3.14
CA ASP A 42 3.71 20.86 4.37
C ASP A 42 3.09 19.47 4.56
N ALA A 43 2.53 18.90 3.49
CA ALA A 43 1.99 17.54 3.50
C ALA A 43 3.08 16.52 3.81
N ARG A 44 4.29 16.72 3.27
CA ARG A 44 5.44 15.88 3.58
C ARG A 44 5.87 15.99 5.04
N ALA A 45 5.93 17.20 5.58
CA ALA A 45 6.26 17.42 6.99
C ALA A 45 5.25 16.73 7.92
N LYS A 46 3.94 16.84 7.61
CA LYS A 46 2.86 16.12 8.31
C LYS A 46 3.02 14.59 8.22
N LEU A 47 3.38 14.05 7.06
CA LEU A 47 3.65 12.61 6.90
C LEU A 47 4.84 12.17 7.76
N LEU A 48 5.92 12.95 7.80
CA LEU A 48 7.11 12.69 8.62
C LEU A 48 6.81 12.75 10.13
N SER A 49 5.92 13.66 10.56
CA SER A 49 5.51 13.78 11.96
C SER A 49 4.40 12.81 12.37
N ARG A 50 3.89 11.98 11.44
CA ARG A 50 2.73 11.10 11.61
C ARG A 50 1.41 11.85 11.89
N ASP A 51 1.33 13.12 11.51
CA ASP A 51 0.11 13.95 11.56
C ASP A 51 -0.61 13.97 10.20
N ASP A 52 -0.81 12.79 9.61
CA ASP A 52 -1.38 12.64 8.26
C ASP A 52 -2.90 12.45 8.25
N ARG A 53 -3.58 12.73 9.37
CA ARG A 53 -5.03 12.53 9.53
C ARG A 53 -5.83 13.30 8.49
N GLU A 54 -5.42 14.53 8.17
CA GLU A 54 -6.07 15.35 7.15
C GLU A 54 -5.81 14.84 5.74
N LEU A 55 -4.60 14.33 5.46
CA LEU A 55 -4.24 13.76 4.16
C LEU A 55 -5.05 12.50 3.85
N ARG A 56 -5.53 11.80 4.89
CA ARG A 56 -6.40 10.62 4.74
C ARG A 56 -7.88 10.98 4.51
N ARG A 57 -8.31 12.24 4.71
CA ARG A 57 -9.73 12.64 4.55
C ARG A 57 -10.22 12.66 3.10
N GLY A 58 -9.33 12.90 2.14
CA GLY A 58 -9.67 12.91 0.70
C GLY A 58 -9.88 11.53 0.08
N GLY A 59 -9.68 10.47 0.87
CA GLY A 59 -9.52 9.11 0.37
C GLY A 59 -8.10 8.87 -0.16
N TYR A 60 -7.59 7.66 0.05
CA TYR A 60 -6.25 7.29 -0.40
C TYR A 60 -6.21 5.80 -0.73
N ALA A 61 -5.27 5.41 -1.59
CA ALA A 61 -4.89 4.02 -1.75
C ALA A 61 -3.56 3.77 -1.03
N ALA A 62 -3.39 2.57 -0.48
CA ALA A 62 -2.10 2.13 0.02
C ALA A 62 -1.79 0.70 -0.41
N LEU A 63 -0.54 0.48 -0.80
CA LEU A 63 0.04 -0.85 -0.94
C LEU A 63 0.87 -1.12 0.31
N VAL A 64 0.48 -2.14 1.06
CA VAL A 64 1.17 -2.58 2.27
C VAL A 64 1.87 -3.89 1.99
N LEU A 65 3.21 -3.89 2.07
CA LEU A 65 4.05 -5.06 1.91
C LEU A 65 4.49 -5.53 3.29
N PHE A 66 3.94 -6.64 3.77
CA PHE A 66 4.37 -7.26 5.02
C PHE A 66 5.66 -8.03 4.78
N LEU A 67 6.64 -7.77 5.63
CA LEU A 67 8.00 -8.25 5.46
C LEU A 67 8.33 -9.37 6.45
N ASP A 68 9.28 -10.20 6.03
CA ASP A 68 9.96 -11.13 6.92
C ASP A 68 11.19 -10.55 7.61
N ASP A 69 11.87 -11.42 8.36
CA ASP A 69 13.11 -11.14 9.06
C ASP A 69 14.29 -10.85 8.12
N ARG A 70 14.16 -11.15 6.83
CA ARG A 70 15.13 -10.86 5.75
C ARG A 70 14.63 -9.77 4.80
N ASP A 71 13.64 -8.99 5.23
CA ASP A 71 13.01 -7.92 4.45
C ASP A 71 12.38 -8.35 3.12
N GLN A 72 12.06 -9.63 2.97
CA GLN A 72 11.34 -10.16 1.82
C GLN A 72 9.83 -10.03 2.04
N ILE A 73 9.10 -9.80 0.96
CA ILE A 73 7.64 -9.72 1.01
C ILE A 73 7.07 -11.09 1.33
N ARG A 74 6.29 -11.21 2.42
CA ARG A 74 5.48 -12.40 2.74
C ARG A 74 4.02 -12.25 2.34
N GLN A 75 3.52 -11.01 2.28
CA GLN A 75 2.16 -10.73 1.90
C GLN A 75 2.04 -9.29 1.40
N ALA A 76 1.24 -9.08 0.36
CA ALA A 76 0.91 -7.76 -0.16
C ALA A 76 -0.59 -7.50 -0.04
N ASN A 77 -0.93 -6.38 0.58
CA ASN A 77 -2.30 -5.90 0.70
C ASN A 77 -2.49 -4.59 -0.05
N LEU A 78 -3.59 -4.49 -0.81
CA LEU A 78 -4.09 -3.22 -1.30
C LEU A 78 -5.21 -2.72 -0.41
N THR A 79 -5.06 -1.50 0.06
CA THR A 79 -6.04 -0.78 0.86
C THR A 79 -6.59 0.38 0.05
N TYR A 80 -7.90 0.53 0.02
CA TYR A 80 -8.60 1.68 -0.54
C TYR A 80 -9.47 2.29 0.55
N VAL A 81 -9.18 3.53 0.89
CA VAL A 81 -9.96 4.31 1.84
C VAL A 81 -10.74 5.35 1.05
N VAL A 82 -12.06 5.31 1.17
CA VAL A 82 -12.96 6.36 0.69
C VAL A 82 -13.79 6.87 1.87
N PRO A 83 -14.42 8.05 1.77
CA PRO A 83 -15.32 8.50 2.81
C PRO A 83 -16.38 7.44 3.15
N GLY A 84 -16.37 6.96 4.40
CA GLY A 84 -17.31 5.96 4.94
C GLY A 84 -16.95 4.49 4.70
N THR A 85 -15.87 4.15 3.99
CA THR A 85 -15.51 2.75 3.71
C THR A 85 -14.01 2.57 3.56
N THR A 86 -13.46 1.57 4.26
CA THR A 86 -12.09 1.07 4.06
C THR A 86 -12.18 -0.35 3.53
N VAL A 87 -11.63 -0.59 2.35
CA VAL A 87 -11.53 -1.92 1.74
C VAL A 87 -10.06 -2.34 1.80
N VAL A 88 -9.79 -3.51 2.36
CA VAL A 88 -8.44 -4.12 2.37
C VAL A 88 -8.53 -5.48 1.70
N ARG A 89 -7.58 -5.77 0.80
CA ARG A 89 -7.50 -7.05 0.12
C ARG A 89 -6.07 -7.54 0.04
N THR A 90 -5.88 -8.79 0.44
CA THR A 90 -4.65 -9.53 0.19
C THR A 90 -4.60 -9.87 -1.30
N VAL A 91 -3.67 -9.28 -2.02
CA VAL A 91 -3.52 -9.48 -3.48
C VAL A 91 -2.40 -10.45 -3.84
N ALA A 92 -1.53 -10.74 -2.88
CA ALA A 92 -0.55 -11.82 -2.97
C ALA A 92 -0.16 -12.30 -1.57
N SER A 93 -0.15 -13.61 -1.37
CA SER A 93 0.31 -14.24 -0.10
C SER A 93 1.00 -15.58 -0.31
N SER A 94 0.78 -16.22 -1.46
CA SER A 94 1.54 -17.41 -1.87
C SER A 94 2.83 -17.02 -2.58
N ARG A 95 3.81 -17.93 -2.56
CA ARG A 95 5.07 -17.76 -3.30
C ARG A 95 4.84 -17.52 -4.79
N GLU A 96 3.87 -18.21 -5.38
CA GLU A 96 3.52 -18.06 -6.80
C GLU A 96 3.01 -16.65 -7.10
N GLU A 97 2.04 -16.15 -6.31
CA GLU A 97 1.51 -14.78 -6.49
C GLU A 97 2.58 -13.72 -6.26
N LEU A 98 3.41 -13.88 -5.23
CA LEU A 98 4.49 -12.95 -4.92
C LEU A 98 5.53 -12.92 -6.04
N THR A 99 5.90 -14.09 -6.59
CA THR A 99 6.81 -14.16 -7.74
C THR A 99 6.17 -13.53 -8.98
N LYS A 100 4.88 -13.79 -9.21
CA LYS A 100 4.16 -13.28 -10.37
C LYS A 100 4.05 -11.75 -10.37
N TYR A 101 3.74 -11.16 -9.22
CA TYR A 101 3.37 -9.74 -9.15
C TYR A 101 4.42 -8.84 -8.50
N PHE A 102 5.35 -9.40 -7.72
CA PHE A 102 6.28 -8.62 -6.87
C PHE A 102 7.74 -9.08 -6.99
N ALA A 103 8.12 -9.80 -8.07
CA ALA A 103 9.49 -10.26 -8.26
C ALA A 103 10.50 -9.11 -8.47
N ASP A 104 10.11 -8.01 -9.09
CA ASP A 104 10.95 -6.81 -9.26
C ASP A 104 10.83 -5.91 -8.02
N TYR A 105 11.27 -6.45 -6.88
CA TYR A 105 11.28 -5.80 -5.57
C TYR A 105 12.70 -5.72 -5.02
N HIS A 106 13.05 -4.56 -4.49
CA HIS A 106 14.26 -4.38 -3.72
C HIS A 106 14.09 -3.32 -2.64
N PHE A 107 14.51 -3.64 -1.42
CA PHE A 107 14.49 -2.75 -0.28
C PHE A 107 15.80 -2.83 0.49
N ASP A 108 16.43 -1.67 0.71
CA ASP A 108 17.74 -1.55 1.37
C ASP A 108 17.70 -0.79 2.70
N ARG A 109 16.52 -0.73 3.35
CA ARG A 109 16.19 0.13 4.51
C ARG A 109 16.08 1.63 4.22
N SER A 110 16.79 2.16 3.23
CA SER A 110 16.77 3.59 2.88
C SER A 110 15.87 3.90 1.68
N ARG A 111 15.66 2.92 0.80
CA ARG A 111 15.01 3.07 -0.49
C ARG A 111 14.24 1.80 -0.88
N LEU A 112 13.06 2.01 -1.44
CA LEU A 112 12.23 0.99 -2.06
C LEU A 112 12.30 1.17 -3.58
N ARG A 113 12.69 0.09 -4.27
CA ARG A 113 12.47 -0.09 -5.71
C ARG A 113 11.42 -1.18 -5.89
N LEU A 114 10.37 -0.89 -6.64
CA LEU A 114 9.31 -1.84 -6.90
C LEU A 114 8.71 -1.61 -8.27
N LYS A 115 8.69 -2.65 -9.10
CA LYS A 115 7.84 -2.70 -10.29
C LYS A 115 6.84 -3.84 -10.12
N SER A 116 5.56 -3.49 -10.08
CA SER A 116 4.47 -4.43 -9.80
C SER A 116 3.24 -4.09 -10.61
N LYS A 117 2.73 -5.08 -11.34
CA LYS A 117 1.48 -4.96 -12.10
C LYS A 117 0.66 -6.21 -11.91
N GLY A 118 -0.63 -6.05 -11.66
CA GLY A 118 -1.49 -7.19 -11.43
C GLY A 118 -2.96 -6.85 -11.38
N THR A 119 -3.75 -7.91 -11.29
CA THR A 119 -5.20 -7.84 -11.14
C THR A 119 -5.63 -8.82 -10.05
N TYR A 120 -6.61 -8.43 -9.26
CA TYR A 120 -7.28 -9.24 -8.27
C TYR A 120 -8.78 -9.25 -8.60
N GLY A 121 -9.42 -10.40 -8.47
CA GLY A 121 -10.88 -10.51 -8.46
C GLY A 121 -11.31 -11.30 -7.23
N THR A 122 -12.42 -10.88 -6.60
CA THR A 122 -13.01 -11.64 -5.50
C THR A 122 -13.31 -13.07 -5.97
N PRO A 123 -12.79 -14.12 -5.30
CA PRO A 123 -13.09 -15.50 -5.64
C PRO A 123 -14.61 -15.78 -5.58
N PRO A 124 -15.15 -16.68 -6.42
CA PRO A 124 -16.59 -16.97 -6.47
C PRO A 124 -17.18 -17.42 -5.13
N ASP A 125 -16.39 -18.12 -4.32
CA ASP A 125 -16.81 -18.67 -3.03
C ASP A 125 -16.51 -17.75 -1.83
N SER A 126 -16.04 -16.52 -2.08
CA SER A 126 -15.76 -15.57 -1.00
C SER A 126 -17.03 -14.99 -0.41
N LYS A 127 -17.04 -14.80 0.91
CA LYS A 127 -18.09 -14.04 1.63
C LYS A 127 -17.86 -12.52 1.55
N ASP A 128 -16.74 -12.10 0.97
CA ASP A 128 -16.41 -10.69 0.79
C ASP A 128 -17.22 -10.05 -0.33
N GLU A 129 -17.32 -8.72 -0.31
CA GLU A 129 -17.86 -7.95 -1.43
C GLU A 129 -17.17 -8.33 -2.74
N VAL A 130 -17.95 -8.54 -3.80
CA VAL A 130 -17.45 -8.85 -5.14
C VAL A 130 -16.94 -7.57 -5.80
N PHE A 131 -15.65 -7.49 -6.06
CA PHE A 131 -15.05 -6.43 -6.86
C PHE A 131 -13.79 -6.97 -7.56
N SER A 132 -13.29 -6.17 -8.49
CA SER A 132 -12.00 -6.39 -9.13
C SER A 132 -11.09 -5.19 -8.88
N LEU A 133 -9.80 -5.46 -8.72
CA LEU A 133 -8.76 -4.45 -8.60
C LEU A 133 -7.71 -4.72 -9.66
N SER A 134 -7.11 -3.65 -10.13
CA SER A 134 -5.90 -3.71 -10.94
C SER A 134 -4.95 -2.65 -10.42
N TRP A 135 -3.66 -2.98 -10.41
CA TRP A 135 -2.62 -2.04 -10.04
C TRP A 135 -1.49 -2.06 -11.07
N ASP A 136 -0.82 -0.93 -11.18
CA ASP A 136 0.39 -0.74 -11.96
C ASP A 136 1.25 0.26 -11.17
N ALA A 137 2.34 -0.23 -10.59
CA ALA A 137 3.22 0.52 -9.70
C ALA A 137 4.66 0.38 -10.18
N ASP A 138 5.30 1.51 -10.47
CA ASP A 138 6.72 1.61 -10.78
C ASP A 138 7.32 2.68 -9.86
N LEU A 139 8.04 2.23 -8.82
CA LEU A 139 8.44 3.03 -7.68
C LEU A 139 9.96 2.98 -7.49
N ASN A 140 10.53 4.15 -7.23
CA ASN A 140 11.90 4.30 -6.76
C ASN A 140 11.94 5.44 -5.73
N LEU A 141 11.63 5.11 -4.47
CA LEU A 141 11.30 6.09 -3.43
C LEU A 141 12.17 5.90 -2.19
N ARG A 142 12.52 7.02 -1.54
CA ARG A 142 13.12 6.97 -0.20
C ARG A 142 12.11 6.44 0.80
N VAL A 143 12.60 5.66 1.75
CA VAL A 143 11.81 5.09 2.84
C VAL A 143 12.06 5.87 4.11
N VAL A 144 10.97 6.20 4.80
CA VAL A 144 11.03 6.87 6.10
C VAL A 144 10.79 5.83 7.19
N ASP A 145 11.69 5.74 8.16
CA ASP A 145 11.59 4.81 9.28
C ASP A 145 10.65 5.34 10.36
N HIS A 146 9.54 4.65 10.56
CA HIS A 146 8.55 4.89 11.60
C HIS A 146 8.34 3.67 12.52
N ILE A 147 9.34 2.81 12.68
CA ILE A 147 9.29 1.72 13.67
C ILE A 147 9.09 2.32 15.06
N LYS A 148 8.08 1.82 15.79
CA LYS A 148 7.91 2.11 17.21
C LYS A 148 8.81 1.15 17.99
N LYS A 149 9.65 1.73 18.86
CA LYS A 149 10.47 0.99 19.84
C LYS A 149 9.61 0.48 20.98
#